data_AF-A0A1Y3MWP4-F1
#
_entry.id   AF-A0A1Y3MWP4-F1
#
_cell.length_a   1.000
_cell.length_b   1.000
_cell.length_c   1.000
_cell.angle_alpha   90.00
_cell.angle_beta   90.00
_cell.angle_gamma   90.00
#
_symmetry.space_group_name_H-M   'P 1'
#
loop_
_entity.id
_entity.type
_entity.pdbx_description
1 polymer ?
#
loop_
_entity_poly.entity_id
_entity_poly.type
_entity_poly.pdbx_seq_one_letter_code
_entity_poly.pdbx_strand_id
1 'polypeptide(L)'
;MKFTIATTITLASIAKVSADCFSTKLGFPCCQFTKEVIFKDSDGEWGVENNNWCGLGGNEQCTGQNDGYPCCNTCNTSYTDAQGAWGFENGQWCGIKKTCSNSNNNNNNTNNNNNIEQCTGQKDGYPCCNTCNTSYTDAQGRWGFENGQWCGIRKTCANNNNNNNTNNNTNNNTNTNNNNNNNNNNNNDNKTPVSLPKITGGQTGKTTRYWDCCVASCAWSDNTLAQHPVNVCQKDGVTRYSPFDWRVGNVCDSMRPGTGYMCNDNQPWAINDQLAYGFVAAGFRSGNQKNWCCTCQRLEFTSGPVKGKQMVVQITNTGGDLGDNHFDIQMPGGGVGYFNGCQSQWGAPGNGWGERYGGVSSASQCSQLPKQLQDGCKWRFDWFMNADNPSVVFERVQCPKELTDITGCIPNDDSSAKKLPW
;
A
#
# COMPACT_ATOMS: atom_id res chain seq x y z
N MET A 1 47.50 -49.16 -4.92
CA MET A 1 46.83 -48.17 -5.79
C MET A 1 45.37 -48.59 -5.97
N LYS A 2 44.44 -47.76 -5.46
CA LYS A 2 43.16 -47.41 -6.09
C LYS A 2 42.43 -46.49 -5.11
N PHE A 3 42.53 -45.19 -5.38
CA PHE A 3 41.79 -44.11 -4.73
C PHE A 3 40.37 -44.10 -5.30
N THR A 4 39.37 -43.96 -4.43
CA THR A 4 37.99 -43.63 -4.85
C THR A 4 37.65 -42.27 -4.26
N ILE A 5 37.57 -41.27 -5.13
CA ILE A 5 37.22 -39.88 -4.82
C ILE A 5 35.69 -39.77 -4.83
N ALA A 6 35.10 -39.40 -3.70
CA ALA A 6 33.69 -39.01 -3.63
C ALA A 6 33.62 -37.47 -3.76
N THR A 7 33.18 -37.00 -4.91
CA THR A 7 32.93 -35.58 -5.23
C THR A 7 31.68 -35.09 -4.49
N THR A 8 31.86 -34.18 -3.55
CA THR A 8 30.81 -33.41 -2.89
C THR A 8 30.36 -32.25 -3.78
N ILE A 9 29.07 -32.21 -4.09
CA ILE A 9 28.42 -31.09 -4.77
C ILE A 9 28.29 -29.94 -3.77
N THR A 10 29.09 -28.89 -3.95
CA THR A 10 28.95 -27.63 -3.24
C THR A 10 27.80 -26.83 -3.84
N LEU A 11 26.68 -26.72 -3.10
CA LEU A 11 25.67 -25.69 -3.33
C LEU A 11 26.27 -24.35 -2.92
N ALA A 12 26.70 -23.57 -3.92
CA ALA A 12 27.00 -22.16 -3.74
C ALA A 12 25.69 -21.41 -3.46
N SER A 13 25.48 -21.03 -2.21
CA SER A 13 24.51 -20.02 -1.82
C SER A 13 24.93 -18.70 -2.45
N ILE A 14 24.08 -18.17 -3.33
CA ILE A 14 24.21 -16.80 -3.84
C ILE A 14 23.91 -15.87 -2.66
N ALA A 15 24.94 -15.49 -1.91
CA ALA A 15 24.87 -14.34 -1.03
C ALA A 15 24.59 -13.13 -1.91
N LYS A 16 23.42 -12.52 -1.76
CA LYS A 16 23.20 -11.14 -2.21
C LYS A 16 24.20 -10.28 -1.44
N VAL A 17 25.28 -9.90 -2.11
CA VAL A 17 26.22 -8.88 -1.63
C VAL A 17 25.42 -7.58 -1.52
N SER A 18 25.06 -7.24 -0.29
CA SER A 18 24.59 -5.91 0.11
C SER A 18 25.82 -5.03 0.37
N ALA A 19 25.72 -3.77 -0.06
CA ALA A 19 26.65 -2.64 0.05
C ALA A 19 27.94 -2.79 0.92
N ASP A 20 29.08 -2.32 0.38
CA ASP A 20 30.42 -2.38 0.99
C ASP A 20 30.53 -1.85 2.44
N CYS A 21 30.78 -2.74 3.43
CA CYS A 21 31.24 -2.36 4.79
C CYS A 21 32.73 -2.13 4.88
N PHE A 22 33.15 -1.25 5.80
CA PHE A 22 34.56 -1.11 6.19
C PHE A 22 35.18 -2.45 6.63
N SER A 23 34.41 -3.28 7.36
CA SER A 23 34.85 -4.54 7.91
C SER A 23 35.20 -5.58 6.84
N THR A 24 34.62 -5.49 5.63
CA THR A 24 34.92 -6.43 4.54
C THR A 24 36.38 -6.35 4.12
N LYS A 25 36.99 -5.16 4.17
CA LYS A 25 38.42 -4.95 3.92
C LYS A 25 39.31 -5.58 4.98
N LEU A 26 38.77 -5.82 6.17
CA LEU A 26 39.43 -6.47 7.30
C LEU A 26 39.11 -7.97 7.37
N GLY A 27 38.33 -8.51 6.42
CA GLY A 27 37.95 -9.91 6.37
C GLY A 27 36.69 -10.28 7.16
N PHE A 28 35.92 -9.30 7.63
CA PHE A 28 34.70 -9.50 8.42
C PHE A 28 33.44 -9.02 7.68
N PRO A 29 32.31 -9.76 7.76
CA PRO A 29 31.07 -9.39 7.06
C PRO A 29 30.44 -8.09 7.60
N CYS A 30 29.54 -7.48 6.83
CA CYS A 30 28.63 -6.44 7.34
C CYS A 30 27.60 -7.04 8.29
N CYS A 31 27.24 -6.30 9.34
CA CYS A 31 26.06 -6.63 10.12
C CYS A 31 24.79 -6.46 9.27
N GLN A 32 23.96 -7.49 9.22
CA GLN A 32 22.72 -7.52 8.42
C GLN A 32 21.46 -7.22 9.25
N PHE A 33 21.50 -7.49 10.55
CA PHE A 33 20.35 -7.49 11.44
C PHE A 33 20.58 -6.68 12.72
N THR A 34 21.80 -6.73 13.29
CA THR A 34 22.13 -5.99 14.50
C THR A 34 22.51 -4.55 14.17
N LYS A 35 22.02 -3.63 15.01
CA LYS A 35 22.41 -2.22 15.05
C LYS A 35 23.10 -1.87 16.38
N GLU A 36 23.32 -2.88 17.23
CA GLU A 36 23.92 -2.71 18.54
C GLU A 36 25.44 -2.64 18.43
N VAL A 37 26.01 -1.50 18.81
CA VAL A 37 27.46 -1.30 18.87
C VAL A 37 27.99 -1.99 20.13
N ILE A 38 28.66 -3.11 19.94
CA ILE A 38 29.27 -3.85 21.06
C ILE A 38 30.73 -3.43 21.27
N PHE A 39 31.35 -2.82 20.27
CA PHE A 39 32.75 -2.42 20.29
C PHE A 39 33.00 -1.33 19.23
N LYS A 40 33.94 -0.42 19.51
CA LYS A 40 34.29 0.68 18.61
C LYS A 40 35.79 0.92 18.66
N ASP A 41 36.42 1.01 17.49
CA ASP A 41 37.85 1.28 17.33
C ASP A 41 38.09 2.34 16.23
N SER A 42 39.34 2.43 15.75
CA SER A 42 39.73 3.35 14.67
C SER A 42 39.21 2.94 13.30
N ASP A 43 38.84 1.67 13.11
CA ASP A 43 38.36 1.13 11.85
C ASP A 43 36.84 1.32 11.70
N GLY A 44 36.10 1.21 12.80
CA GLY A 44 34.67 1.53 12.83
C GLY A 44 33.93 1.05 14.07
N GLU A 45 32.60 1.02 13.96
CA GLU A 45 31.72 0.44 14.97
C GLU A 45 31.49 -1.04 14.62
N TRP A 46 31.47 -1.90 15.62
CA TRP A 46 31.39 -3.35 15.45
C TRP A 46 30.19 -3.93 16.17
N GLY A 47 29.55 -4.90 15.53
CA GLY A 47 28.45 -5.72 16.04
C GLY A 47 28.83 -7.20 16.08
N VAL A 48 27.97 -8.02 16.67
CA VAL A 48 28.05 -9.49 16.58
C VAL A 48 26.73 -10.06 16.11
N GLU A 49 26.79 -10.94 15.10
CA GLU A 49 25.66 -11.68 14.55
C GLU A 49 26.02 -13.16 14.44
N ASN A 50 25.13 -14.04 14.88
CA ASN A 50 25.35 -15.49 14.82
C ASN A 50 26.72 -15.90 15.42
N ASN A 51 27.11 -15.27 16.53
CA ASN A 51 28.42 -15.43 17.19
C ASN A 51 29.66 -15.02 16.35
N ASN A 52 29.49 -14.24 15.28
CA ASN A 52 30.58 -13.73 14.45
C ASN A 52 30.64 -12.20 14.48
N TRP A 53 31.85 -11.65 14.45
CA TRP A 53 32.09 -10.22 14.34
C TRP A 53 31.64 -9.68 12.98
N CYS A 54 30.98 -8.53 13.01
CA CYS A 54 30.54 -7.83 11.81
C CYS A 54 30.73 -6.31 11.95
N GLY A 55 30.96 -5.61 10.84
CA GLY A 55 31.07 -4.15 10.85
C GLY A 55 29.72 -3.47 10.80
N LEU A 56 29.52 -2.49 11.67
CA LEU A 56 28.41 -1.54 11.67
C LEU A 56 28.84 -0.28 10.91
N GLY A 57 28.17 0.00 9.79
CA GLY A 57 28.40 1.22 9.02
C GLY A 57 29.51 1.11 7.96
N GLY A 58 29.14 0.67 6.76
CA GLY A 58 29.90 0.92 5.53
C GLY A 58 29.73 2.37 5.07
N ASN A 59 30.84 3.05 4.82
CA ASN A 59 30.88 4.48 4.55
C ASN A 59 30.35 4.82 3.15
N GLU A 60 29.04 5.05 3.05
CA GLU A 60 28.50 5.99 2.08
C GLU A 60 27.85 7.12 2.86
N GLN A 61 28.58 8.22 3.04
CA GLN A 61 27.99 9.48 3.50
C GLN A 61 26.92 9.90 2.49
N CYS A 62 25.67 9.59 2.80
CA CYS A 62 24.51 9.93 2.01
C CYS A 62 23.49 10.70 2.87
N THR A 63 22.62 11.44 2.21
CA THR A 63 21.59 12.21 2.90
C THR A 63 20.72 11.33 3.79
N GLY A 64 20.44 11.75 5.02
CA GLY A 64 19.54 10.99 5.91
C GLY A 64 20.12 9.73 6.54
N GLN A 65 21.42 9.45 6.34
CA GLN A 65 22.08 8.29 6.95
C GLN A 65 21.96 8.28 8.48
N ASN A 66 22.09 9.45 9.11
CA ASN A 66 21.97 9.60 10.57
C ASN A 66 20.52 9.54 11.06
N ASP A 67 19.56 9.69 10.15
CA ASP A 67 18.12 9.65 10.43
C ASP A 67 17.52 8.27 10.12
N GLY A 68 18.37 7.27 9.82
CA GLY A 68 17.98 5.87 9.66
C GLY A 68 17.61 5.44 8.23
N TYR A 69 17.87 6.28 7.21
CA TYR A 69 17.61 5.95 5.82
C TYR A 69 18.81 5.25 5.15
N PRO A 70 18.58 4.21 4.33
CA PRO A 70 19.65 3.55 3.57
C PRO A 70 20.19 4.46 2.47
N CYS A 71 21.40 4.23 1.97
CA CYS A 71 21.90 4.97 0.79
C CYS A 71 21.36 4.37 -0.51
N CYS A 72 21.14 5.23 -1.52
CA CYS A 72 20.70 4.80 -2.84
C CYS A 72 21.81 4.07 -3.57
N ASN A 73 21.51 3.03 -4.34
CA ASN A 73 22.49 2.33 -5.16
C ASN A 73 22.87 3.15 -6.40
N THR A 74 21.96 3.99 -6.88
CA THR A 74 22.15 4.91 -8.00
C THR A 74 22.25 6.36 -7.53
N CYS A 75 22.72 7.25 -8.41
CA CYS A 75 22.76 8.69 -8.17
C CYS A 75 21.49 9.42 -8.60
N ASN A 76 20.39 8.70 -8.84
CA ASN A 76 19.14 9.27 -9.33
C ASN A 76 18.40 9.98 -8.19
N THR A 77 18.45 11.31 -8.22
CA THR A 77 17.80 12.16 -7.22
C THR A 77 16.32 12.30 -7.55
N SER A 78 15.46 11.85 -6.63
CA SER A 78 14.00 11.97 -6.69
C SER A 78 13.49 13.22 -5.94
N TYR A 79 14.20 13.65 -4.90
CA TYR A 79 13.80 14.74 -4.00
C TYR A 79 15.03 15.36 -3.36
N THR A 80 15.02 16.66 -3.05
CA THR A 80 16.12 17.34 -2.35
C THR A 80 15.54 18.30 -1.33
N ASP A 81 16.01 18.23 -0.10
CA ASP A 81 15.61 19.11 1.00
C ASP A 81 16.82 19.78 1.66
N ALA A 82 16.63 20.36 2.86
CA ALA A 82 17.70 21.02 3.61
C ALA A 82 18.76 20.03 4.13
N GLN A 83 18.43 18.74 4.21
CA GLN A 83 19.31 17.67 4.66
C GLN A 83 20.18 17.15 3.51
N GLY A 84 19.66 17.18 2.27
CA GLY A 84 20.42 16.84 1.06
C GLY A 84 19.55 16.21 -0.04
N ALA A 85 20.19 15.51 -0.98
CA ALA A 85 19.51 14.81 -2.08
C ALA A 85 19.10 13.39 -1.69
N TRP A 86 17.91 12.97 -2.13
CA TRP A 86 17.25 11.70 -1.82
C TRP A 86 16.82 11.00 -3.10
N GLY A 87 16.88 9.68 -3.12
CA GLY A 87 16.37 8.83 -4.19
C GLY A 87 15.30 7.87 -3.68
N PHE A 88 14.65 7.18 -4.61
CA PHE A 88 13.64 6.17 -4.29
C PHE A 88 13.91 4.91 -5.09
N GLU A 89 14.35 3.86 -4.41
CA GLU A 89 14.79 2.60 -5.02
C GLU A 89 14.19 1.42 -4.26
N ASN A 90 13.77 0.38 -5.00
CA ASN A 90 13.21 -0.84 -4.41
C ASN A 90 12.06 -0.59 -3.41
N GLY A 91 11.24 0.44 -3.67
CA GLY A 91 10.06 0.77 -2.86
C GLY A 91 10.34 1.51 -1.55
N GLN A 92 11.56 2.01 -1.34
CA GLN A 92 11.94 2.76 -0.14
C GLN A 92 12.75 4.02 -0.46
N TRP A 93 12.66 5.02 0.44
CA TRP A 93 13.49 6.22 0.38
C TRP A 93 14.93 5.90 0.75
N CYS A 94 15.85 6.51 0.02
CA CYS A 94 17.27 6.35 0.25
C CYS A 94 18.01 7.67 0.09
N GLY A 95 19.14 7.83 0.78
CA GLY A 95 20.02 8.98 0.68
C GLY A 95 20.90 8.94 -0.56
N ILE A 96 21.02 10.05 -1.29
CA ILE A 96 21.99 10.15 -2.39
C ILE A 96 23.39 10.34 -1.80
N LYS A 97 24.34 9.53 -2.28
CA LYS A 97 25.73 9.54 -1.83
C LYS A 97 26.39 10.87 -2.19
N LYS A 98 27.23 11.42 -1.31
CA LYS A 98 28.06 12.60 -1.62
C LYS A 98 28.97 12.39 -2.86
N THR A 99 29.36 11.15 -3.16
CA THR A 99 30.14 10.82 -4.36
C THR A 99 29.37 11.09 -5.66
N CYS A 100 28.04 11.13 -5.62
CA CYS A 100 27.19 11.56 -6.75
C CYS A 100 27.34 13.06 -7.07
N SER A 101 27.91 13.85 -6.15
CA SER A 101 28.19 15.29 -6.35
C SER A 101 29.53 15.57 -7.02
N ASN A 102 30.42 14.58 -7.16
CA ASN A 102 31.77 14.76 -7.72
C ASN A 102 31.91 14.38 -9.21
N SER A 103 30.80 14.10 -9.90
CA SER A 103 30.81 13.91 -11.35
C SER A 103 30.05 15.04 -12.04
N ASN A 104 30.56 16.27 -11.90
CA ASN A 104 30.34 17.40 -12.81
C ASN A 104 31.28 18.56 -12.47
N ASN A 105 32.58 18.28 -12.51
CA ASN A 105 33.58 19.33 -12.70
C ASN A 105 34.23 19.08 -14.06
N ASN A 106 33.54 19.53 -15.11
CA ASN A 106 34.10 20.10 -16.34
C ASN A 106 32.98 20.27 -17.37
N ASN A 107 32.21 21.34 -17.22
CA ASN A 107 32.14 22.34 -18.28
C ASN A 107 31.45 23.58 -17.76
N ASN A 108 32.24 24.63 -17.60
CA ASN A 108 31.75 25.99 -17.55
C ASN A 108 30.92 26.25 -18.82
N ASN A 109 29.62 26.48 -18.64
CA ASN A 109 29.05 27.64 -19.30
C ASN A 109 27.94 28.22 -18.44
N THR A 110 28.26 29.36 -17.84
CA THR A 110 27.32 30.31 -17.27
C THR A 110 26.16 30.57 -18.22
N ASN A 111 24.94 30.44 -17.74
CA ASN A 111 23.91 31.44 -18.00
C ASN A 111 22.80 31.34 -16.94
N ASN A 112 22.77 32.35 -16.08
CA ASN A 112 21.59 32.78 -15.34
C ASN A 112 20.39 32.88 -16.29
N ASN A 113 19.24 32.31 -15.92
CA ASN A 113 17.97 33.03 -15.93
C ASN A 113 16.81 32.21 -15.33
N ASN A 114 16.25 32.80 -14.27
CA ASN A 114 14.83 32.92 -13.96
C ASN A 114 14.00 31.66 -13.65
N ASN A 115 13.54 31.65 -12.40
CA ASN A 115 12.58 30.78 -11.76
C ASN A 115 11.19 30.88 -12.42
N ILE A 116 11.05 30.39 -13.65
CA ILE A 116 9.78 30.27 -14.36
C ILE A 116 9.21 28.90 -14.01
N GLU A 117 8.10 28.90 -13.27
CA GLU A 117 7.28 27.71 -13.03
C GLU A 117 6.94 27.06 -14.38
N GLN A 118 7.47 25.85 -14.58
CA GLN A 118 7.47 25.10 -15.82
C GLN A 118 6.18 24.31 -16.05
N CYS A 119 5.41 24.02 -14.99
CA CYS A 119 4.17 23.27 -15.05
C CYS A 119 3.22 23.61 -13.89
N THR A 120 1.94 23.27 -14.04
CA THR A 120 0.91 23.42 -12.98
C THR A 120 1.34 22.76 -11.67
N GLY A 121 1.16 23.39 -10.51
CA GLY A 121 1.37 22.72 -9.22
C GLY A 121 2.83 22.46 -8.83
N GLN A 122 3.81 22.93 -9.62
CA GLN A 122 5.23 22.77 -9.32
C GLN A 122 5.61 23.42 -7.99
N LYS A 123 4.97 24.56 -7.64
CA LYS A 123 5.18 25.23 -6.35
C LYS A 123 4.56 24.50 -5.16
N ASP A 124 3.55 23.68 -5.43
CA ASP A 124 2.82 22.90 -4.41
C ASP A 124 3.40 21.48 -4.25
N GLY A 125 4.55 21.20 -4.88
CA GLY A 125 5.30 19.95 -4.72
C GLY A 125 4.97 18.84 -5.71
N TYR A 126 4.18 19.13 -6.76
CA TYR A 126 3.85 18.13 -7.77
C TYR A 126 4.89 18.11 -8.91
N PRO A 127 5.33 16.91 -9.37
CA PRO A 127 6.28 16.79 -10.47
C PRO A 127 5.65 17.26 -11.79
N CYS A 128 6.44 17.74 -12.75
CA CYS A 128 5.92 18.02 -14.09
C CYS A 128 5.73 16.73 -14.88
N CYS A 129 4.61 16.61 -15.60
CA CYS A 129 4.38 15.48 -16.50
C CYS A 129 5.43 15.44 -17.61
N ASN A 130 5.80 14.23 -18.03
CA ASN A 130 6.69 14.01 -19.16
C ASN A 130 5.93 14.13 -20.48
N THR A 131 4.62 13.86 -20.47
CA THR A 131 3.72 14.05 -21.59
C THR A 131 2.84 15.29 -21.40
N CYS A 132 2.21 15.72 -22.49
CA CYS A 132 1.24 16.82 -22.46
C CYS A 132 -0.20 16.33 -22.23
N ASN A 133 -0.38 15.07 -21.83
CA ASN A 133 -1.68 14.43 -21.68
C ASN A 133 -2.36 14.90 -20.39
N THR A 134 -3.40 15.70 -20.54
CA THR A 134 -4.17 16.24 -19.41
C THR A 134 -5.20 15.22 -18.95
N SER A 135 -5.09 14.76 -17.70
CA SER A 135 -6.03 13.85 -17.03
C SER A 135 -7.08 14.61 -16.22
N TYR A 136 -6.74 15.79 -15.70
CA TYR A 136 -7.62 16.61 -14.88
C TYR A 136 -7.30 18.10 -15.05
N THR A 137 -8.28 18.98 -14.82
CA THR A 137 -8.09 20.44 -14.90
C THR A 137 -8.92 21.11 -13.80
N ASP A 138 -8.26 21.96 -13.03
CA ASP A 138 -8.86 22.75 -11.96
C ASP A 138 -8.50 24.24 -12.10
N ALA A 139 -8.74 25.02 -11.04
CA ALA A 139 -8.43 26.44 -11.01
C ALA A 139 -6.91 26.75 -11.00
N GLN A 140 -6.04 25.79 -10.67
CA GLN A 140 -4.59 25.94 -10.66
C GLN A 140 -3.98 25.64 -12.03
N GLY A 141 -4.61 24.74 -12.81
CA GLY A 141 -4.25 24.49 -14.20
C GLY A 141 -4.51 23.05 -14.63
N ARG A 142 -3.72 22.58 -15.59
CA ARG A 142 -3.85 21.23 -16.16
C ARG A 142 -2.93 20.24 -15.46
N TRP A 143 -3.44 19.05 -15.19
CA TRP A 143 -2.77 17.98 -14.45
C TRP A 143 -2.81 16.68 -15.25
N GLY A 144 -1.78 15.85 -15.12
CA GLY A 144 -1.70 14.49 -15.68
C GLY A 144 -1.41 13.47 -14.59
N PHE A 145 -1.52 12.18 -14.93
CA PHE A 145 -1.21 11.08 -14.03
C PHE A 145 -0.25 10.10 -14.72
N GLU A 146 1.01 10.10 -14.29
CA GLU A 146 2.08 9.31 -14.89
C GLU A 146 2.82 8.52 -13.79
N ASN A 147 3.16 7.26 -14.08
CA ASN A 147 3.90 6.39 -13.14
C ASN A 147 3.26 6.28 -11.74
N GLY A 148 1.92 6.29 -11.67
CA GLY A 148 1.19 6.12 -10.40
C GLY A 148 1.08 7.37 -9.53
N GLN A 149 1.45 8.55 -10.02
CA GLN A 149 1.38 9.82 -9.28
C GLN A 149 0.83 10.97 -10.13
N TRP A 150 0.22 11.97 -9.47
CA TRP A 150 -0.23 13.21 -10.10
C TRP A 150 0.94 14.10 -10.48
N CYS A 151 0.88 14.69 -11.67
CA CYS A 151 1.89 15.60 -12.19
C CYS A 151 1.26 16.84 -12.84
N GLY A 152 1.97 17.96 -12.81
CA GLY A 152 1.61 19.20 -13.46
C GLY A 152 1.89 19.19 -14.95
N ILE A 153 0.93 19.60 -15.79
CA ILE A 153 1.18 19.70 -17.23
C ILE A 153 2.05 20.91 -17.52
N ARG A 154 3.11 20.71 -18.31
CA ARG A 154 4.09 21.75 -18.64
C ARG A 154 3.43 22.91 -19.39
N LYS A 155 3.84 24.14 -19.11
CA LYS A 155 3.38 25.33 -19.83
C LYS A 155 3.74 25.28 -21.31
N THR A 156 4.84 24.62 -21.68
CA THR A 156 5.22 24.36 -23.08
C THR A 156 4.20 23.51 -23.84
N CYS A 157 3.37 22.73 -23.14
CA CYS A 157 2.28 21.97 -23.74
C CYS A 157 1.09 22.84 -24.19
N ALA A 158 1.11 24.15 -23.91
CA ALA A 158 0.14 25.11 -24.45
C ALA A 158 0.43 25.49 -25.93
N ASN A 159 1.63 25.20 -26.44
CA ASN A 159 2.06 25.66 -27.76
C ASN A 159 1.85 24.67 -28.93
N ASN A 160 1.15 23.55 -28.72
CA ASN A 160 0.82 22.64 -29.83
C ASN A 160 -0.48 23.00 -30.58
N ASN A 161 -1.01 24.20 -30.34
CA ASN A 161 -1.96 24.85 -31.25
C ASN A 161 -1.37 26.19 -31.68
N ASN A 162 -0.40 26.16 -32.61
CA ASN A 162 -0.19 27.21 -33.60
C ASN A 162 0.93 26.81 -34.57
N ASN A 163 0.56 25.99 -35.56
CA ASN A 163 0.98 26.28 -36.92
C ASN A 163 -0.26 26.27 -37.81
N ASN A 164 -1.14 27.23 -37.54
CA ASN A 164 -2.11 27.76 -38.49
C ASN A 164 -2.53 29.14 -37.95
N ASN A 165 -1.62 30.11 -38.09
CA ASN A 165 -2.01 31.51 -38.09
C ASN A 165 -1.86 31.98 -39.54
N THR A 166 -3.00 32.00 -40.24
CA THR A 166 -3.69 33.23 -40.66
C THR A 166 -3.01 33.92 -41.85
N ASN A 167 -3.49 33.57 -43.04
CA ASN A 167 -3.87 34.59 -43.99
C ASN A 167 -5.41 34.58 -44.05
N ASN A 168 -6.04 35.38 -43.19
CA ASN A 168 -7.40 35.83 -43.45
C ASN A 168 -7.31 36.87 -44.57
N ASN A 169 -7.68 36.45 -45.77
CA ASN A 169 -8.18 37.37 -46.78
C ASN A 169 -9.55 36.88 -47.23
N THR A 170 -10.53 37.76 -47.00
CA THR A 170 -11.90 37.81 -47.51
C THR A 170 -12.15 37.07 -48.82
N ASN A 171 -13.19 36.21 -48.86
CA ASN A 171 -14.32 36.32 -49.81
C ASN A 171 -15.33 35.15 -49.72
N ASN A 172 -16.60 35.52 -49.57
CA ASN A 172 -17.79 35.06 -50.29
C ASN A 172 -18.04 33.57 -50.62
N ASN A 173 -19.17 33.11 -50.04
CA ASN A 173 -20.35 32.54 -50.72
C ASN A 173 -20.47 31.02 -50.97
N THR A 174 -21.75 30.59 -50.89
CA THR A 174 -22.42 29.39 -51.46
C THR A 174 -22.21 27.98 -50.89
N ASN A 175 -23.28 27.50 -50.23
CA ASN A 175 -24.15 26.36 -50.59
C ASN A 175 -23.65 24.91 -50.80
N THR A 176 -24.55 24.01 -50.40
CA THR A 176 -24.88 22.64 -50.90
C THR A 176 -24.17 21.38 -50.34
N ASN A 177 -24.96 20.64 -49.55
CA ASN A 177 -25.38 19.22 -49.65
C ASN A 177 -24.44 18.05 -50.05
N ASN A 178 -24.66 16.97 -49.30
CA ASN A 178 -24.75 15.54 -49.66
C ASN A 178 -23.51 14.61 -49.60
N ASN A 179 -23.65 13.65 -48.66
CA ASN A 179 -23.52 12.18 -48.75
C ASN A 179 -22.25 11.45 -49.25
N ASN A 180 -21.90 10.46 -48.41
CA ASN A 180 -21.49 9.07 -48.67
C ASN A 180 -20.00 8.67 -48.83
N ASN A 181 -19.63 7.80 -47.87
CA ASN A 181 -18.93 6.51 -47.96
C ASN A 181 -17.42 6.36 -48.23
N ASN A 182 -16.84 5.57 -47.31
CA ASN A 182 -15.91 4.43 -47.43
C ASN A 182 -14.40 4.57 -47.15
N ASN A 183 -13.97 3.74 -46.19
CA ASN A 183 -12.76 2.91 -46.07
C ASN A 183 -11.36 3.57 -46.08
N ASN A 184 -10.60 3.49 -44.99
CA ASN A 184 -9.80 2.33 -44.57
C ASN A 184 -8.67 2.71 -43.57
N ASN A 185 -8.42 1.77 -42.65
CA ASN A 185 -7.16 1.41 -41.99
C ASN A 185 -6.43 2.31 -40.97
N ASN A 186 -6.38 1.71 -39.77
CA ASN A 186 -5.25 1.48 -38.88
C ASN A 186 -4.76 2.55 -37.90
N ASN A 187 -4.55 2.00 -36.69
CA ASN A 187 -3.81 2.49 -35.53
C ASN A 187 -4.44 3.64 -34.77
N ASN A 188 -4.97 3.33 -33.58
CA ASN A 188 -4.61 4.09 -32.40
C ASN A 188 -4.85 3.30 -31.12
N ASP A 189 -3.77 3.22 -30.33
CA ASP A 189 -3.74 2.84 -28.93
C ASP A 189 -4.72 3.71 -28.13
N ASN A 190 -5.95 3.23 -27.99
CA ASN A 190 -6.87 3.69 -26.96
C ASN A 190 -6.50 2.98 -25.66
N LYS A 191 -5.58 3.56 -24.89
CA LYS A 191 -5.50 3.22 -23.45
C LYS A 191 -6.66 3.91 -22.74
N THR A 192 -7.83 3.29 -22.86
CA THR A 192 -9.02 3.51 -22.05
C THR A 192 -8.62 3.61 -20.56
N PRO A 193 -9.25 4.48 -19.76
CA PRO A 193 -9.17 4.39 -18.31
C PRO A 193 -9.45 2.94 -17.92
N VAL A 194 -8.63 2.34 -17.05
CA VAL A 194 -8.88 0.97 -16.57
C VAL A 194 -10.14 1.03 -15.71
N SER A 195 -11.31 0.98 -16.35
CA SER A 195 -12.56 0.76 -15.67
C SER A 195 -12.47 -0.66 -15.14
N LEU A 196 -12.49 -0.82 -13.81
CA LEU A 196 -12.57 -2.15 -13.21
C LEU A 196 -13.80 -2.85 -13.80
N PRO A 197 -13.65 -4.06 -14.39
CA PRO A 197 -14.79 -4.79 -14.95
C PRO A 197 -15.90 -4.88 -13.90
N LYS A 198 -17.18 -4.79 -14.25
CA LYS A 198 -18.25 -4.97 -13.25
C LYS A 198 -18.33 -6.43 -12.78
N ILE A 199 -18.89 -6.65 -11.59
CA ILE A 199 -19.22 -8.01 -11.13
C ILE A 199 -20.50 -8.45 -11.85
N THR A 200 -20.41 -9.50 -12.68
CA THR A 200 -21.54 -10.10 -13.38
C THR A 200 -21.96 -11.40 -12.69
N GLY A 201 -23.22 -11.51 -12.26
CA GLY A 201 -23.74 -12.71 -11.59
C GLY A 201 -23.33 -12.86 -10.12
N GLY A 202 -22.80 -11.80 -9.51
CA GLY A 202 -22.48 -11.77 -8.08
C GLY A 202 -23.73 -11.75 -7.19
N GLN A 203 -23.52 -12.00 -5.90
CA GLN A 203 -24.56 -11.94 -4.88
C GLN A 203 -24.68 -10.53 -4.33
N THR A 204 -25.85 -10.16 -3.80
CA THR A 204 -26.02 -8.89 -3.09
C THR A 204 -25.65 -9.05 -1.62
N GLY A 205 -25.13 -7.98 -1.05
CA GLY A 205 -24.78 -7.91 0.37
C GLY A 205 -24.88 -6.51 0.94
N LYS A 206 -24.81 -6.43 2.26
CA LYS A 206 -24.79 -5.18 3.02
C LYS A 206 -23.43 -5.00 3.67
N THR A 207 -23.09 -3.77 4.02
CA THR A 207 -21.87 -3.48 4.76
C THR A 207 -22.15 -2.72 6.04
N THR A 208 -21.27 -2.90 7.02
CA THR A 208 -21.08 -2.00 8.16
C THR A 208 -19.59 -1.70 8.31
N ARG A 209 -19.22 -1.07 9.43
CA ARG A 209 -17.85 -0.71 9.76
C ARG A 209 -17.59 -1.01 11.24
N TYR A 210 -16.40 -1.51 11.55
CA TYR A 210 -16.00 -1.74 12.95
C TYR A 210 -14.48 -1.73 13.13
N TRP A 211 -14.07 -1.55 14.38
CA TRP A 211 -12.75 -1.87 14.89
C TRP A 211 -12.82 -1.99 16.41
N ASP A 212 -12.86 -3.23 16.90
CA ASP A 212 -13.03 -3.54 18.33
C ASP A 212 -11.74 -3.98 19.03
N CYS A 213 -10.65 -4.10 18.26
CA CYS A 213 -9.33 -4.59 18.67
C CYS A 213 -9.29 -6.06 19.14
N CYS A 214 -10.40 -6.78 19.06
CA CYS A 214 -10.51 -8.15 19.49
C CYS A 214 -9.77 -9.10 18.55
N VAL A 215 -9.38 -10.28 19.03
CA VAL A 215 -8.86 -11.33 18.15
C VAL A 215 -9.96 -11.75 17.17
N ALA A 216 -9.63 -11.75 15.87
CA ALA A 216 -10.54 -12.08 14.79
C ALA A 216 -10.86 -13.59 14.77
N SER A 217 -12.13 -13.97 14.60
CA SER A 217 -12.62 -15.35 14.77
C SER A 217 -11.95 -16.39 13.88
N CYS A 218 -11.34 -16.00 12.75
CA CYS A 218 -10.58 -16.90 11.88
C CYS A 218 -9.14 -17.15 12.37
N ALA A 219 -8.73 -16.62 13.52
CA ALA A 219 -7.43 -16.90 14.16
C ALA A 219 -7.39 -18.23 14.93
N TRP A 220 -8.54 -18.85 15.16
CA TRP A 220 -8.64 -20.17 15.78
C TRP A 220 -8.64 -21.28 14.73
N SER A 221 -7.86 -22.34 14.94
CA SER A 221 -7.74 -23.45 14.00
C SER A 221 -9.07 -24.14 13.70
N ASP A 222 -9.96 -24.21 14.67
CA ASP A 222 -11.25 -24.90 14.52
C ASP A 222 -12.21 -24.14 13.58
N ASN A 223 -11.95 -22.85 13.38
CA ASN A 223 -12.80 -21.93 12.64
C ASN A 223 -12.41 -21.75 11.18
N THR A 224 -11.37 -22.43 10.68
CA THR A 224 -10.90 -22.27 9.31
C THR A 224 -10.46 -23.61 8.70
N LEU A 225 -10.45 -23.68 7.37
CA LEU A 225 -9.83 -24.77 6.60
C LEU A 225 -8.39 -24.45 6.19
N ALA A 226 -7.90 -23.23 6.46
CA ALA A 226 -6.54 -22.83 6.17
C ALA A 226 -5.53 -23.59 7.05
N GLN A 227 -4.34 -23.85 6.49
CA GLN A 227 -3.25 -24.50 7.23
C GLN A 227 -2.71 -23.63 8.37
N HIS A 228 -2.69 -22.32 8.15
CA HIS A 228 -2.31 -21.31 9.13
C HIS A 228 -3.52 -20.38 9.33
N PRO A 229 -4.09 -20.26 10.54
CA PRO A 229 -5.17 -19.32 10.84
C PRO A 229 -4.72 -17.85 10.72
N VAL A 230 -5.63 -16.90 10.89
CA VAL A 230 -5.27 -15.47 10.89
C VAL A 230 -4.29 -15.17 12.03
N ASN A 231 -3.23 -14.42 11.72
CA ASN A 231 -2.26 -13.92 12.69
C ASN A 231 -2.91 -13.15 13.84
N VAL A 232 -2.37 -13.33 15.05
CA VAL A 232 -2.74 -12.61 16.27
C VAL A 232 -1.55 -11.78 16.72
N CYS A 233 -1.79 -10.54 17.14
CA CYS A 233 -0.76 -9.65 17.64
C CYS A 233 -0.82 -9.48 19.15
N GLN A 234 0.33 -9.17 19.74
CA GLN A 234 0.44 -8.68 21.10
C GLN A 234 -0.18 -7.28 21.21
N LYS A 235 -0.15 -6.72 22.42
CA LYS A 235 -0.76 -5.42 22.74
C LYS A 235 -0.28 -4.27 21.87
N ASP A 236 0.96 -4.30 21.38
CA ASP A 236 1.51 -3.31 20.46
C ASP A 236 0.83 -3.29 19.07
N GLY A 237 0.05 -4.34 18.75
CA GLY A 237 -0.62 -4.54 17.47
C GLY A 237 0.33 -4.86 16.31
N VAL A 238 1.60 -5.16 16.58
CA VAL A 238 2.63 -5.42 15.54
C VAL A 238 3.29 -6.77 15.76
N THR A 239 3.65 -7.08 17.00
CA THR A 239 4.40 -8.30 17.33
C THR A 239 3.47 -9.50 17.26
N ARG A 240 3.69 -10.37 16.27
CA ARG A 240 3.01 -11.66 16.15
C ARG A 240 3.62 -12.68 17.12
N TYR A 241 2.81 -13.62 17.61
CA TYR A 241 3.32 -14.70 18.47
C TYR A 241 4.21 -15.67 17.67
N SER A 242 5.41 -15.95 18.20
CA SER A 242 6.37 -16.87 17.61
C SER A 242 6.93 -17.83 18.68
N PRO A 243 6.80 -19.16 18.51
CA PRO A 243 6.06 -19.83 17.44
C PRO A 243 4.57 -19.43 17.46
N PHE A 244 3.92 -19.52 16.30
CA PHE A 244 2.47 -19.25 16.20
C PHE A 244 1.70 -20.17 17.16
N ASP A 245 0.77 -19.59 17.91
CA ASP A 245 -0.12 -20.32 18.80
C ASP A 245 -1.56 -19.79 18.67
N TRP A 246 -2.43 -20.58 18.05
CA TRP A 246 -3.86 -20.26 17.89
C TRP A 246 -4.63 -20.26 19.23
N ARG A 247 -4.03 -20.78 20.32
CA ARG A 247 -4.61 -20.79 21.66
C ARG A 247 -4.35 -19.49 22.42
N VAL A 248 -3.67 -18.52 21.79
CA VAL A 248 -3.63 -17.15 22.31
C VAL A 248 -5.07 -16.65 22.44
N GLY A 249 -5.53 -16.54 23.68
CA GLY A 249 -6.92 -16.18 23.94
C GLY A 249 -7.23 -14.76 23.47
N ASN A 250 -8.51 -14.52 23.19
CA ASN A 250 -9.03 -13.21 22.86
C ASN A 250 -9.04 -12.31 24.10
N VAL A 251 -8.50 -11.10 24.00
CA VAL A 251 -8.64 -10.11 25.08
C VAL A 251 -10.11 -9.79 25.40
N CYS A 252 -11.00 -9.94 24.41
CA CYS A 252 -12.43 -9.63 24.53
C CYS A 252 -13.26 -10.77 25.14
N ASP A 253 -12.66 -11.90 25.49
CA ASP A 253 -13.35 -12.96 26.24
C ASP A 253 -13.52 -12.53 27.70
N SER A 254 -14.75 -12.18 28.07
CA SER A 254 -15.08 -11.75 29.44
C SER A 254 -14.93 -12.84 30.52
N MET A 255 -14.98 -14.12 30.13
CA MET A 255 -14.87 -15.23 31.06
C MET A 255 -13.42 -15.68 31.24
N ARG A 256 -12.64 -15.66 30.15
CA ARG A 256 -11.24 -16.09 30.13
C ARG A 256 -10.42 -15.16 29.23
N PRO A 257 -10.12 -13.93 29.69
CA PRO A 257 -9.43 -12.96 28.86
C PRO A 257 -8.03 -13.47 28.51
N GLY A 258 -7.74 -13.52 27.22
CA GLY A 258 -6.40 -13.78 26.73
C GLY A 258 -5.58 -12.52 26.53
N THR A 259 -4.46 -12.67 25.84
CA THR A 259 -3.47 -11.60 25.62
C THR A 259 -3.40 -11.14 24.17
N GLY A 260 -4.14 -11.78 23.27
CA GLY A 260 -4.14 -11.48 21.85
C GLY A 260 -5.04 -10.31 21.48
N TYR A 261 -4.63 -9.60 20.43
CA TYR A 261 -5.34 -8.50 19.80
C TYR A 261 -5.33 -8.65 18.28
N MET A 262 -6.22 -7.92 17.61
CA MET A 262 -6.13 -7.71 16.16
C MET A 262 -4.82 -7.00 15.79
N CYS A 263 -4.18 -7.44 14.70
CA CYS A 263 -2.99 -6.79 14.19
C CYS A 263 -3.31 -5.46 13.50
N ASN A 264 -2.42 -4.48 13.64
CA ASN A 264 -2.57 -3.14 13.05
C ASN A 264 -2.59 -3.20 11.53
N ASP A 265 -1.91 -4.15 10.90
CA ASP A 265 -1.90 -4.31 9.45
C ASP A 265 -3.18 -4.94 8.87
N ASN A 266 -4.15 -5.33 9.71
CA ASN A 266 -5.52 -5.67 9.28
C ASN A 266 -6.39 -4.43 8.97
N GLN A 267 -5.76 -3.31 8.57
CA GLN A 267 -6.40 -2.07 8.16
C GLN A 267 -6.70 -2.05 6.65
N PRO A 268 -7.64 -1.22 6.17
CA PRO A 268 -7.91 -1.04 4.76
C PRO A 268 -6.97 0.00 4.14
N TRP A 269 -6.69 -0.12 2.84
CA TRP A 269 -5.90 0.85 2.09
C TRP A 269 -6.37 0.98 0.64
N ALA A 270 -6.10 2.14 0.04
CA ALA A 270 -6.39 2.38 -1.37
C ALA A 270 -5.24 1.88 -2.25
N ILE A 271 -5.58 1.18 -3.33
CA ILE A 271 -4.64 0.86 -4.43
C ILE A 271 -4.62 2.01 -5.43
N ASN A 272 -5.80 2.56 -5.72
CA ASN A 272 -6.01 3.77 -6.52
C ASN A 272 -7.43 4.31 -6.21
N ASP A 273 -7.88 5.35 -6.91
CA ASP A 273 -9.18 5.98 -6.65
C ASP A 273 -10.40 5.05 -6.81
N GLN A 274 -10.28 3.95 -7.56
CA GLN A 274 -11.37 3.02 -7.85
C GLN A 274 -11.25 1.66 -7.12
N LEU A 275 -10.07 1.31 -6.61
CA LEU A 275 -9.79 0.03 -5.96
C LEU A 275 -9.16 0.21 -4.58
N ALA A 276 -9.68 -0.51 -3.59
CA ALA A 276 -9.08 -0.66 -2.27
C ALA A 276 -8.96 -2.13 -1.86
N TYR A 277 -8.02 -2.43 -0.97
CA TYR A 277 -7.92 -3.72 -0.30
C TYR A 277 -8.17 -3.56 1.19
N GLY A 278 -8.53 -4.65 1.87
CA GLY A 278 -8.67 -4.66 3.32
C GLY A 278 -9.25 -5.95 3.86
N PHE A 279 -9.87 -5.85 5.03
CA PHE A 279 -10.31 -7.01 5.80
C PHE A 279 -11.72 -6.80 6.32
N VAL A 280 -12.46 -7.89 6.53
CA VAL A 280 -13.85 -7.86 6.99
C VAL A 280 -14.14 -8.93 8.04
N ALA A 281 -15.11 -8.67 8.91
CA ALA A 281 -15.94 -9.73 9.45
C ALA A 281 -17.05 -10.05 8.45
N ALA A 282 -17.40 -11.32 8.26
CA ALA A 282 -18.48 -11.69 7.36
C ALA A 282 -19.41 -12.75 7.93
N GLY A 283 -20.67 -12.70 7.50
CA GLY A 283 -21.67 -13.73 7.68
C GLY A 283 -22.49 -13.90 6.40
N PHE A 284 -22.76 -15.16 6.04
CA PHE A 284 -23.49 -15.51 4.83
C PHE A 284 -24.73 -16.33 5.15
N ARG A 285 -25.74 -16.25 4.28
CA ARG A 285 -27.00 -17.02 4.42
C ARG A 285 -26.79 -18.52 4.39
N SER A 286 -25.75 -18.97 3.69
CA SER A 286 -25.42 -20.38 3.50
C SER A 286 -23.93 -20.61 3.71
N GLY A 287 -23.59 -21.85 4.06
CA GLY A 287 -22.24 -22.21 4.49
C GLY A 287 -22.06 -22.08 5.99
N ASN A 288 -20.81 -22.13 6.44
CA ASN A 288 -20.43 -21.96 7.83
C ASN A 288 -19.09 -21.22 7.91
N GLN A 289 -18.75 -20.75 9.10
CA GLN A 289 -17.52 -20.01 9.37
C GLN A 289 -16.26 -20.68 8.83
N LYS A 290 -16.16 -21.99 9.02
CA LYS A 290 -15.02 -22.78 8.56
C LYS A 290 -14.78 -22.67 7.06
N ASN A 291 -15.85 -22.57 6.27
CA ASN A 291 -15.77 -22.52 4.81
C ASN A 291 -15.40 -21.13 4.26
N TRP A 292 -15.79 -20.05 4.94
CA TRP A 292 -15.55 -18.70 4.42
C TRP A 292 -14.36 -17.99 5.08
N CYS A 293 -13.93 -18.44 6.26
CA CYS A 293 -12.75 -17.89 6.91
C CYS A 293 -11.54 -17.92 5.97
N CYS A 294 -10.83 -16.80 5.93
CA CYS A 294 -9.65 -16.54 5.12
C CYS A 294 -9.86 -16.50 3.60
N THR A 295 -11.07 -16.73 3.11
CA THR A 295 -11.40 -16.52 1.69
C THR A 295 -11.45 -15.02 1.35
N CYS A 296 -11.20 -14.69 0.09
CA CYS A 296 -11.32 -13.32 -0.39
C CYS A 296 -12.59 -13.10 -1.20
N GLN A 297 -13.21 -11.94 -0.99
CA GLN A 297 -14.38 -11.49 -1.72
C GLN A 297 -14.03 -10.19 -2.44
N ARG A 298 -14.46 -10.07 -3.68
CA ARG A 298 -14.42 -8.82 -4.42
C ARG A 298 -15.78 -8.18 -4.32
N LEU A 299 -15.82 -6.96 -3.80
CA LEU A 299 -17.02 -6.16 -3.57
C LEU A 299 -17.08 -5.04 -4.61
N GLU A 300 -18.24 -4.82 -5.22
CA GLU A 300 -18.57 -3.63 -6.00
C GLU A 300 -19.65 -2.85 -5.24
N PHE A 301 -19.35 -1.62 -4.84
CA PHE A 301 -20.32 -0.78 -4.12
C PHE A 301 -21.44 -0.33 -5.06
N THR A 302 -22.69 -0.49 -4.61
CA THR A 302 -23.89 -0.19 -5.41
C THR A 302 -24.66 1.04 -4.93
N SER A 303 -24.27 1.62 -3.80
CA SER A 303 -24.92 2.78 -3.18
C SER A 303 -23.93 3.64 -2.42
N GLY A 304 -24.38 4.79 -1.92
CA GLY A 304 -23.53 5.75 -1.22
C GLY A 304 -22.54 6.48 -2.14
N PRO A 305 -21.67 7.33 -1.56
CA PRO A 305 -20.70 8.13 -2.31
C PRO A 305 -19.62 7.30 -3.01
N VAL A 306 -19.43 6.04 -2.60
CA VAL A 306 -18.46 5.11 -3.16
C VAL A 306 -19.03 4.22 -4.27
N LYS A 307 -20.28 4.44 -4.70
CA LYS A 307 -20.94 3.64 -5.74
C LYS A 307 -20.06 3.52 -6.99
N GLY A 308 -19.82 2.29 -7.44
CA GLY A 308 -19.00 1.96 -8.61
C GLY A 308 -17.53 1.65 -8.26
N LYS A 309 -17.03 2.07 -7.10
CA LYS A 309 -15.73 1.64 -6.61
C LYS A 309 -15.77 0.16 -6.23
N GLN A 310 -14.61 -0.49 -6.23
CA GLN A 310 -14.47 -1.88 -5.83
C GLN A 310 -13.48 -2.04 -4.67
N MET A 311 -13.72 -3.05 -3.85
CA MET A 311 -12.85 -3.42 -2.75
C MET A 311 -12.61 -4.93 -2.74
N VAL A 312 -11.37 -5.39 -2.64
CA VAL A 312 -11.08 -6.82 -2.39
C VAL A 312 -10.78 -6.99 -0.92
N VAL A 313 -11.52 -7.87 -0.27
CA VAL A 313 -11.45 -8.07 1.16
C VAL A 313 -11.14 -9.51 1.50
N GLN A 314 -10.30 -9.73 2.50
CA GLN A 314 -10.14 -11.04 3.12
C GLN A 314 -11.03 -11.15 4.37
N ILE A 315 -11.72 -12.27 4.51
CA ILE A 315 -12.57 -12.53 5.68
C ILE A 315 -11.70 -13.03 6.82
N THR A 316 -11.56 -12.23 7.88
CA THR A 316 -10.76 -12.60 9.07
C THR A 316 -11.61 -12.88 10.31
N ASN A 317 -12.88 -12.49 10.29
CA ASN A 317 -13.79 -12.59 11.42
C ASN A 317 -15.22 -12.97 10.97
N THR A 318 -16.07 -13.34 11.92
CA THR A 318 -17.51 -13.51 11.75
C THR A 318 -18.24 -12.85 12.91
N GLY A 319 -19.29 -12.09 12.59
CA GLY A 319 -20.23 -11.52 13.57
C GLY A 319 -21.49 -12.38 13.67
N GLY A 320 -22.01 -12.55 14.89
CA GLY A 320 -23.22 -13.35 15.16
C GLY A 320 -24.50 -12.79 14.55
N ASP A 321 -24.54 -11.50 14.24
CA ASP A 321 -25.73 -10.79 13.73
C ASP A 321 -25.76 -10.66 12.19
N LEU A 322 -24.82 -11.29 11.48
CA LEU A 322 -24.52 -11.04 10.06
C LEU A 322 -25.28 -11.96 9.07
N GLY A 323 -26.47 -12.45 9.41
CA GLY A 323 -27.16 -13.55 8.70
C GLY A 323 -27.61 -13.29 7.25
N ASP A 324 -27.45 -12.08 6.71
CA ASP A 324 -27.92 -11.65 5.39
C ASP A 324 -26.78 -11.12 4.50
N ASN A 325 -25.82 -11.99 4.14
CA ASN A 325 -24.67 -11.64 3.28
C ASN A 325 -24.06 -10.27 3.67
N HIS A 326 -23.49 -10.22 4.87
CA HIS A 326 -23.08 -8.97 5.48
C HIS A 326 -21.57 -8.94 5.65
N PHE A 327 -20.96 -7.82 5.28
CA PHE A 327 -19.55 -7.52 5.46
C PHE A 327 -19.34 -6.36 6.43
N ASP A 328 -18.83 -6.64 7.63
CA ASP A 328 -18.41 -5.60 8.56
C ASP A 328 -16.96 -5.21 8.26
N ILE A 329 -16.74 -4.05 7.66
CA ILE A 329 -15.42 -3.65 7.16
C ILE A 329 -14.55 -3.19 8.32
N GLN A 330 -13.37 -3.80 8.47
CA GLN A 330 -12.38 -3.40 9.47
C GLN A 330 -11.84 -2.03 9.07
N MET A 331 -12.16 -1.01 9.85
CA MET A 331 -11.61 0.33 9.70
C MET A 331 -11.50 0.99 11.08
N PRO A 332 -10.30 1.36 11.54
CA PRO A 332 -10.13 1.99 12.84
C PRO A 332 -11.01 3.22 13.01
N GLY A 333 -11.65 3.33 14.17
CA GLY A 333 -12.65 4.38 14.41
C GLY A 333 -13.99 4.11 13.72
N GLY A 334 -14.24 2.92 13.19
CA GLY A 334 -15.56 2.47 12.71
C GLY A 334 -16.57 2.17 13.83
N GLY A 335 -16.13 2.16 15.08
CA GLY A 335 -16.93 1.79 16.25
C GLY A 335 -16.52 0.42 16.77
N VAL A 336 -16.53 0.25 18.09
CA VAL A 336 -16.13 -1.00 18.76
C VAL A 336 -17.28 -2.02 18.79
N GLY A 337 -18.52 -1.54 18.64
CA GLY A 337 -19.70 -2.39 18.64
C GLY A 337 -19.94 -3.05 19.99
N TYR A 338 -20.21 -4.36 19.99
CA TYR A 338 -20.55 -5.09 21.20
C TYR A 338 -19.36 -5.21 22.17
N PHE A 339 -18.19 -5.56 21.64
CA PHE A 339 -16.95 -5.72 22.42
C PHE A 339 -16.11 -4.43 22.42
N ASN A 340 -15.14 -4.33 23.33
CA ASN A 340 -14.20 -3.19 23.35
C ASN A 340 -12.83 -3.64 23.88
N GLY A 341 -12.09 -4.37 23.05
CA GLY A 341 -10.67 -4.68 23.31
C GLY A 341 -9.78 -3.45 23.17
N CYS A 342 -10.24 -2.39 22.51
CA CYS A 342 -9.46 -1.18 22.31
C CYS A 342 -9.20 -0.43 23.62
N GLN A 343 -10.09 -0.57 24.60
CA GLN A 343 -9.88 -0.02 25.94
C GLN A 343 -8.65 -0.65 26.61
N SER A 344 -8.52 -1.97 26.56
CA SER A 344 -7.37 -2.67 27.16
C SER A 344 -6.09 -2.55 26.32
N GLN A 345 -6.20 -2.48 24.99
CA GLN A 345 -5.06 -2.34 24.09
C GLN A 345 -4.47 -0.94 24.12
N TRP A 346 -5.31 0.08 23.95
CA TRP A 346 -4.91 1.44 23.62
C TRP A 346 -5.42 2.50 24.60
N GLY A 347 -6.12 2.10 25.66
CA GLY A 347 -6.74 3.04 26.59
C GLY A 347 -7.90 3.82 25.96
N ALA A 348 -8.57 3.24 24.96
CA ALA A 348 -9.73 3.87 24.34
C ALA A 348 -10.86 4.12 25.37
N PRO A 349 -11.75 5.10 25.15
CA PRO A 349 -12.92 5.31 25.99
C PRO A 349 -13.85 4.08 26.05
N GLY A 350 -14.78 4.07 27.01
CA GLY A 350 -15.70 2.94 27.22
C GLY A 350 -16.57 2.59 25.99
N ASN A 351 -16.87 3.59 25.15
CA ASN A 351 -17.58 3.41 23.87
C ASN A 351 -16.63 3.30 22.66
N GLY A 352 -15.32 3.18 22.87
CA GLY A 352 -14.32 3.34 21.82
C GLY A 352 -14.11 4.80 21.42
N TRP A 353 -13.51 5.01 20.25
CA TRP A 353 -13.30 6.34 19.70
C TRP A 353 -14.55 6.80 18.92
N GLY A 354 -15.29 7.74 19.49
CA GLY A 354 -16.57 8.22 18.96
C GLY A 354 -17.76 7.42 19.47
N GLU A 355 -18.77 7.24 18.62
CA GLU A 355 -19.96 6.46 18.97
C GLU A 355 -19.66 4.97 19.05
N ARG A 356 -20.32 4.26 19.97
CA ARG A 356 -20.10 2.82 20.14
C ARG A 356 -20.31 2.04 18.85
N TYR A 357 -21.33 2.42 18.09
CA TYR A 357 -21.64 1.91 16.76
C TYR A 357 -21.48 3.06 15.75
N GLY A 358 -20.60 2.89 14.77
CA GLY A 358 -20.29 3.92 13.77
C GLY A 358 -19.06 4.78 14.08
N GLY A 359 -18.59 4.79 15.34
CA GLY A 359 -17.30 5.34 15.74
C GLY A 359 -17.16 6.84 15.51
N VAL A 360 -16.00 7.26 14.99
CA VAL A 360 -15.71 8.67 14.75
C VAL A 360 -16.61 9.25 13.65
N SER A 361 -16.89 10.54 13.75
CA SER A 361 -17.80 11.28 12.86
C SER A 361 -17.08 12.16 11.83
N SER A 362 -15.77 12.41 12.02
CA SER A 362 -14.97 13.27 11.15
C SER A 362 -13.51 12.81 11.06
N ALA A 363 -12.83 13.14 9.95
CA ALA A 363 -11.42 12.81 9.73
C ALA A 363 -10.48 13.43 10.79
N SER A 364 -10.82 14.62 11.30
CA SER A 364 -10.04 15.26 12.37
C SER A 364 -10.02 14.43 13.65
N GLN A 365 -11.08 13.67 13.94
CA GLN A 365 -11.12 12.78 15.09
C GLN A 365 -10.18 11.58 14.94
N CYS A 366 -9.62 11.28 13.76
CA CYS A 366 -8.60 10.25 13.64
C CYS A 366 -7.34 10.55 14.47
N SER A 367 -7.08 11.82 14.83
CA SER A 367 -5.93 12.17 15.69
C SER A 367 -6.07 11.65 17.12
N GLN A 368 -7.27 11.26 17.56
CA GLN A 368 -7.50 10.70 18.89
C GLN A 368 -7.20 9.19 18.97
N LEU A 369 -7.00 8.53 17.82
CA LEU A 369 -6.56 7.15 17.74
C LEU A 369 -5.03 7.05 17.86
N PRO A 370 -4.48 5.89 18.28
CA PRO A 370 -3.06 5.59 18.22
C PRO A 370 -2.50 5.82 16.81
N LYS A 371 -1.25 6.30 16.72
CA LYS A 371 -0.63 6.69 15.45
C LYS A 371 -0.70 5.58 14.39
N GLN A 372 -0.54 4.33 14.82
CA GLN A 372 -0.57 3.12 14.00
C GLN A 372 -1.92 2.87 13.32
N LEU A 373 -3.01 3.44 13.86
CA LEU A 373 -4.39 3.23 13.39
C LEU A 373 -4.97 4.43 12.64
N GLN A 374 -4.21 5.53 12.56
CA GLN A 374 -4.73 6.78 11.98
C GLN A 374 -4.91 6.68 10.47
N ASP A 375 -4.09 5.91 9.77
CA ASP A 375 -4.15 5.83 8.31
C ASP A 375 -5.38 5.04 7.84
N GLY A 376 -5.69 3.90 8.48
CA GLY A 376 -6.95 3.19 8.23
C GLY A 376 -8.19 3.99 8.66
N CYS A 377 -8.06 4.81 9.72
CA CYS A 377 -9.12 5.75 10.08
C CYS A 377 -9.34 6.84 9.02
N LYS A 378 -8.27 7.43 8.47
CA LYS A 378 -8.37 8.45 7.42
C LYS A 378 -8.86 7.87 6.11
N TRP A 379 -8.48 6.63 5.77
CA TRP A 379 -9.00 5.91 4.60
C TRP A 379 -10.53 5.89 4.56
N ARG A 380 -11.20 5.79 5.72
CA ARG A 380 -12.66 5.86 5.83
C ARG A 380 -13.21 7.17 5.25
N PHE A 381 -12.55 8.30 5.51
CA PHE A 381 -13.00 9.62 5.08
C PHE A 381 -12.49 9.98 3.69
N ASP A 382 -11.30 9.52 3.33
CA ASP A 382 -10.63 9.86 2.08
C ASP A 382 -11.14 8.99 0.92
N TRP A 383 -10.75 7.72 0.87
CA TRP A 383 -11.10 6.83 -0.24
C TRP A 383 -12.54 6.33 -0.16
N PHE A 384 -12.98 5.99 1.05
CA PHE A 384 -14.31 5.45 1.33
C PHE A 384 -15.37 6.56 1.51
N MET A 385 -14.96 7.84 1.44
CA MET A 385 -15.84 9.01 1.40
C MET A 385 -16.88 9.05 2.54
N ASN A 386 -16.52 8.48 3.69
CA ASN A 386 -17.37 8.29 4.86
C ASN A 386 -18.74 7.67 4.51
N ALA A 387 -18.77 6.74 3.56
CA ALA A 387 -20.00 6.07 3.14
C ALA A 387 -20.66 5.35 4.32
N ASP A 388 -21.94 5.62 4.55
CA ASP A 388 -22.69 4.98 5.62
C ASP A 388 -23.34 3.70 5.12
N ASN A 389 -22.71 2.57 5.45
CA ASN A 389 -23.21 1.21 5.20
C ASN A 389 -23.63 0.96 3.74
N PRO A 390 -22.76 1.26 2.73
CA PRO A 390 -23.11 1.08 1.34
C PRO A 390 -23.40 -0.39 1.00
N SER A 391 -24.50 -0.65 0.31
CA SER A 391 -24.80 -1.96 -0.30
C SER A 391 -23.76 -2.35 -1.34
N VAL A 392 -23.54 -3.67 -1.53
CA VAL A 392 -22.58 -4.23 -2.48
C VAL A 392 -23.19 -5.33 -3.34
N VAL A 393 -22.59 -5.55 -4.51
CA VAL A 393 -22.59 -6.87 -5.16
C VAL A 393 -21.21 -7.48 -4.93
N PHE A 394 -21.13 -8.79 -4.70
CA PHE A 394 -19.86 -9.45 -4.43
C PHE A 394 -19.72 -10.81 -5.11
N GLU A 395 -18.47 -11.23 -5.29
CA GLU A 395 -18.10 -12.57 -5.73
C GLU A 395 -16.85 -13.06 -4.99
N ARG A 396 -16.74 -14.39 -4.80
CA ARG A 396 -15.52 -14.99 -4.27
C ARG A 396 -14.42 -14.94 -5.31
N VAL A 397 -13.23 -14.55 -4.89
CA VAL A 397 -12.03 -14.46 -5.74
C VAL A 397 -10.84 -15.13 -5.05
N GLN A 398 -9.82 -15.45 -5.84
CA GLN A 398 -8.52 -15.84 -5.33
C GLN A 398 -7.93 -14.68 -4.52
N CYS A 399 -7.37 -14.97 -3.35
CA CYS A 399 -6.79 -13.95 -2.51
C CYS A 399 -5.50 -13.34 -3.12
N PRO A 400 -5.41 -12.00 -3.20
CA PRO A 400 -4.14 -11.31 -3.43
C PRO A 400 -3.09 -11.67 -2.38
N LYS A 401 -1.82 -11.71 -2.79
CA LYS A 401 -0.70 -11.95 -1.86
C LYS A 401 -0.58 -10.84 -0.84
N GLU A 402 -0.94 -9.62 -1.22
CA GLU A 402 -0.95 -8.44 -0.35
C GLU A 402 -1.85 -8.60 0.87
N LEU A 403 -2.94 -9.38 0.77
CA LEU A 403 -3.81 -9.69 1.91
C LEU A 403 -3.33 -10.90 2.71
N THR A 404 -2.90 -11.95 2.01
CA THR A 404 -2.53 -13.23 2.63
C THR A 404 -1.15 -13.21 3.28
N ASP A 405 -0.21 -12.40 2.79
CA ASP A 405 1.09 -12.19 3.41
C ASP A 405 0.94 -11.41 4.74
N ILE A 406 -0.12 -10.60 4.90
CA ILE A 406 -0.47 -9.93 6.17
C ILE A 406 -1.04 -10.92 7.18
N THR A 407 -2.09 -11.65 6.79
CA THR A 407 -2.84 -12.51 7.73
C THR A 407 -2.17 -13.85 7.96
N GLY A 408 -1.30 -14.28 7.04
CA GLY A 408 -0.76 -15.65 6.99
C GLY A 408 -1.80 -16.70 6.64
N CYS A 409 -3.05 -16.33 6.37
CA CYS A 409 -4.15 -17.28 6.26
C CYS A 409 -4.56 -17.50 4.81
N ILE A 410 -4.42 -18.73 4.31
CA ILE A 410 -4.78 -19.10 2.94
C ILE A 410 -5.60 -20.40 2.98
N PRO A 411 -6.86 -20.39 2.51
CA PRO A 411 -7.68 -21.60 2.47
C PRO A 411 -7.15 -22.57 1.39
N ASN A 412 -7.31 -23.87 1.63
CA ASN A 412 -6.74 -24.91 0.74
C ASN A 412 -7.26 -24.85 -0.70
N ASP A 413 -8.45 -24.30 -0.91
CA ASP A 413 -9.11 -24.18 -2.21
C ASP A 413 -8.89 -22.80 -2.88
N ASP A 414 -8.06 -21.92 -2.32
CA ASP A 414 -7.85 -20.55 -2.84
C ASP A 414 -7.37 -20.54 -4.29
N SER A 415 -6.47 -21.45 -4.67
CA SER A 415 -5.96 -21.56 -6.04
C SER A 415 -7.02 -21.94 -7.08
N SER A 416 -8.15 -22.49 -6.62
CA SER A 416 -9.29 -22.86 -7.47
C SER A 416 -10.33 -21.75 -7.56
N ALA A 417 -10.21 -20.68 -6.77
CA ALA A 417 -11.10 -19.54 -6.84
C ALA A 417 -10.84 -18.69 -8.11
N LYS A 418 -11.85 -17.91 -8.49
CA LYS A 418 -11.77 -17.02 -9.66
C LYS A 418 -10.66 -15.99 -9.47
N LYS A 419 -9.73 -15.89 -10.42
CA LYS A 419 -8.70 -14.85 -10.42
C LYS A 419 -9.32 -13.46 -10.56
N LEU A 420 -8.67 -12.47 -9.97
CA LEU A 420 -8.98 -11.07 -10.26
C LEU A 420 -8.78 -10.79 -11.75
N PRO A 421 -9.64 -9.97 -12.38
CA PRO A 421 -9.59 -9.75 -13.82
C PRO A 421 -8.53 -8.72 -14.26
N TRP A 422 -7.56 -8.39 -13.40
CA TRP A 422 -6.48 -7.42 -13.65
C TRP A 422 -5.12 -7.99 -13.29
#